data_AF-A0A1N7LM85-F1
#
_entry.id   AF-A0A1N7LM85-F1
#
_cell.length_a   1.000
_cell.length_b   1.000
_cell.length_c   1.000
_cell.angle_alpha   90.00
_cell.angle_beta   90.00
_cell.angle_gamma   90.00
#
_symmetry.space_group_name_H-M   'P 1'
#
loop_
_entity.id
_entity.type
_entity.pdbx_description
1 polymer ?
#
loop_
_entity_poly.entity_id
_entity_poly.type
_entity_poly.pdbx_seq_one_letter_code
_entity_poly.pdbx_strand_id
1 'polypeptide(L)'
;MGRNLIGGSRVAGVISRYWWLILFPALFAAYLALVSLLTELGKASDTDSGTSPYFESALTLAPWHSDAAASYASYLRAYAVTLPLGAEREALFERVLALYERAMEGRPLWPYYHLGAFDAEYLLNRSAESIQARFDRVTSLAPNERGLDRNLLELSLYSWNKLRSDQKQWVVLRLQKTQGTIRRDMLDIIKELKAYNLNLCTEMPWKLVRRACQE
;
A
#
# COMPACT_ATOMS: atom_id res chain seq x y z
N MET A 1 44.26 -58.02 -0.31
CA MET A 1 43.11 -57.12 -0.06
C MET A 1 43.65 -55.77 0.42
N GLY A 2 43.97 -54.86 -0.51
CA GLY A 2 44.43 -53.51 -0.18
C GLY A 2 43.25 -52.54 -0.17
N ARG A 3 42.94 -51.93 0.98
CA ARG A 3 41.95 -50.85 1.08
C ARG A 3 42.65 -49.53 0.74
N ASN A 4 42.26 -48.92 -0.38
CA ASN A 4 42.61 -47.54 -0.73
C ASN A 4 41.94 -46.56 0.25
N LEU A 5 42.72 -46.02 1.19
CA LEU A 5 42.35 -44.91 2.06
C LEU A 5 43.13 -43.65 1.65
N ILE A 6 42.93 -43.16 0.44
CA ILE A 6 43.54 -41.90 -0.01
C ILE A 6 42.46 -41.11 -0.74
N GLY A 7 41.73 -40.27 0.00
CA GLY A 7 40.69 -39.41 -0.58
C GLY A 7 40.07 -38.41 0.40
N GLY A 8 40.02 -38.72 1.70
CA GLY A 8 39.32 -37.89 2.69
C GLY A 8 40.02 -36.58 3.10
N SER A 9 41.36 -36.54 3.16
CA SER A 9 42.05 -35.40 3.81
C SER A 9 42.11 -34.14 2.94
N ARG A 10 42.16 -34.25 1.61
CA ARG A 10 42.18 -33.08 0.71
C ARG A 10 40.82 -32.39 0.65
N VAL A 11 39.72 -33.14 0.72
CA VAL A 11 38.35 -32.59 0.70
C VAL A 11 38.04 -31.85 2.01
N ALA A 12 38.45 -32.40 3.16
CA ALA A 12 38.27 -31.74 4.45
C ALA A 12 39.04 -30.40 4.57
N GLY A 13 40.27 -30.33 4.04
CA GLY A 13 41.05 -29.09 4.04
C GLY A 13 40.50 -27.99 3.12
N VAL A 14 39.86 -28.36 2.01
CA VAL A 14 39.20 -27.42 1.09
C VAL A 14 37.89 -26.90 1.69
N ILE A 15 37.07 -27.76 2.29
CA ILE A 15 35.83 -27.36 2.97
C ILE A 15 36.13 -26.43 4.16
N SER A 16 37.15 -26.73 4.96
CA SER A 16 37.60 -25.86 6.07
C SER A 16 38.12 -24.50 5.61
N ARG A 17 38.67 -24.39 4.40
CA ARG A 17 39.18 -23.12 3.85
C ARG A 17 38.09 -22.23 3.24
N TYR A 18 36.98 -22.82 2.81
CA TYR A 18 35.89 -22.13 2.09
C TYR A 18 34.54 -22.15 2.82
N TRP A 19 34.47 -22.64 4.05
CA TRP A 19 33.22 -22.72 4.83
C TRP A 19 32.49 -21.37 4.96
N TRP A 20 33.24 -20.26 5.00
CA TRP A 20 32.70 -18.90 5.04
C TRP A 20 31.92 -18.53 3.77
N LEU A 21 32.26 -19.10 2.60
CA LEU A 21 31.50 -18.91 1.35
C LEU A 21 30.07 -19.48 1.44
N ILE A 22 29.83 -20.43 2.35
CA ILE A 22 28.49 -20.99 2.61
C ILE A 22 27.85 -20.28 3.82
N LEU A 23 28.63 -19.99 4.85
CA LEU A 23 28.12 -19.36 6.08
C LEU A 23 27.53 -17.97 5.82
N PHE A 24 28.21 -17.10 5.07
CA PHE A 24 27.72 -15.74 4.83
C PHE A 24 26.37 -15.72 4.10
N PRO A 25 26.20 -16.43 2.96
CA PRO A 25 24.88 -16.55 2.33
C PRO A 25 23.82 -17.18 3.24
N ALA A 26 24.18 -18.20 4.04
CA ALA A 26 23.24 -18.84 4.96
C ALA A 26 22.76 -17.88 6.07
N LEU A 27 23.67 -17.11 6.67
CA LEU A 27 23.33 -16.10 7.67
C LEU A 27 22.51 -14.97 7.05
N PHE A 28 22.85 -14.53 5.84
CA PHE A 28 22.08 -13.51 5.14
C PHE A 28 20.66 -14.00 4.80
N ALA A 29 20.52 -15.24 4.33
CA ALA A 29 19.23 -15.85 4.07
C ALA A 29 18.40 -16.00 5.36
N ALA A 30 19.02 -16.42 6.48
CA ALA A 30 18.35 -16.50 7.77
C ALA A 30 17.88 -15.13 8.26
N TYR A 31 18.70 -14.08 8.06
CA TYR A 31 18.33 -12.70 8.36
C TYR A 31 17.11 -12.24 7.54
N LEU A 32 17.11 -12.45 6.22
CA LEU A 32 15.98 -12.09 5.36
C LEU A 32 14.71 -12.88 5.72
N ALA A 33 14.86 -14.16 6.04
CA ALA A 33 13.76 -15.02 6.48
C ALA A 33 13.16 -14.53 7.79
N LEU A 34 14.00 -14.11 8.76
CA LEU A 34 13.55 -13.54 10.03
C LEU A 34 12.76 -12.25 9.83
N VAL A 35 13.26 -11.32 9.00
CA VAL A 35 12.55 -10.06 8.69
C VAL A 35 11.21 -10.34 8.00
N SER A 36 11.19 -11.29 7.07
CA SER A 36 9.95 -11.71 6.38
C SER A 36 8.96 -12.32 7.35
N LEU A 37 9.42 -13.21 8.26
CA LEU A 37 8.59 -13.82 9.29
C LEU A 37 7.98 -12.76 10.21
N LEU A 38 8.77 -11.80 10.69
CA LEU A 38 8.26 -10.69 11.51
C LEU A 38 7.21 -9.87 10.76
N THR A 39 7.43 -9.61 9.47
CA THR A 39 6.47 -8.89 8.63
C THR A 39 5.14 -9.65 8.51
N GLU A 40 5.18 -10.97 8.26
CA GLU A 40 3.98 -11.80 8.16
C GLU A 40 3.26 -11.97 9.50
N LEU A 41 4.00 -12.09 10.62
CA LEU A 41 3.40 -12.08 11.96
C LEU A 41 2.70 -10.75 12.26
N GLY A 42 3.29 -9.63 11.83
CA GLY A 42 2.66 -8.31 11.92
C GLY A 42 1.36 -8.23 11.11
N LYS A 43 1.36 -8.73 9.87
CA LYS A 43 0.16 -8.78 9.01
C LYS A 43 -0.95 -9.66 9.59
N ALA A 44 -0.60 -10.72 10.31
CA ALA A 44 -1.54 -11.64 10.95
C ALA A 44 -2.02 -11.17 12.34
N SER A 45 -1.43 -10.11 12.91
CA SER A 45 -1.79 -9.59 14.22
C SER A 45 -3.03 -8.68 14.18
N ASP A 46 -3.75 -8.60 15.31
CA ASP A 46 -4.91 -7.73 15.45
C ASP A 46 -4.52 -6.24 15.40
N THR A 47 -5.36 -5.44 14.75
CA THR A 47 -5.14 -4.00 14.49
C THR A 47 -5.76 -3.12 15.57
N ASP A 48 -5.52 -3.47 16.83
CA ASP A 48 -6.14 -2.86 18.01
C ASP A 48 -5.24 -1.84 18.73
N SER A 49 -4.03 -1.59 18.22
CA SER A 49 -3.07 -0.68 18.86
C SER A 49 -2.30 0.19 17.87
N GLY A 50 -1.77 1.31 18.37
CA GLY A 50 -0.95 2.26 17.60
C GLY A 50 0.50 1.81 17.35
N THR A 51 0.85 0.58 17.72
CA THR A 51 2.21 0.03 17.58
C THR A 51 2.18 -1.47 17.35
N SER A 52 3.11 -2.03 16.57
CA SER A 52 3.24 -3.48 16.44
C SER A 52 4.69 -3.92 16.70
N PRO A 53 4.96 -4.73 17.75
CA PRO A 53 6.32 -5.15 18.07
C PRO A 53 6.98 -5.92 16.92
N TYR A 54 6.18 -6.62 16.11
CA TYR A 54 6.65 -7.34 14.93
C TYR A 54 7.16 -6.39 13.84
N PHE A 55 6.37 -5.38 13.49
CA PHE A 55 6.78 -4.40 12.49
C PHE A 55 7.93 -3.51 12.97
N GLU A 56 7.92 -3.08 14.24
CA GLU A 56 9.04 -2.33 14.84
C GLU A 56 10.34 -3.13 14.79
N SER A 57 10.29 -4.41 15.15
CA SER A 57 11.45 -5.30 15.10
C SER A 57 11.92 -5.50 13.66
N ALA A 58 11.00 -5.72 12.71
CA ALA A 58 11.33 -5.87 11.30
C ALA A 58 12.02 -4.63 10.74
N LEU A 59 11.51 -3.42 11.04
CA LEU A 59 12.07 -2.15 10.57
C LEU A 59 13.33 -1.71 11.34
N THR A 60 13.53 -2.23 12.55
CA THR A 60 14.80 -2.07 13.28
C THR A 60 15.89 -2.93 12.65
N LEU A 61 15.58 -4.18 12.32
CA LEU A 61 16.51 -5.12 11.70
C LEU A 61 16.80 -4.77 10.24
N ALA A 62 15.78 -4.37 9.48
CA ALA A 62 15.87 -4.03 8.07
C ALA A 62 15.15 -2.70 7.78
N PRO A 63 15.79 -1.55 8.08
CA PRO A 63 15.20 -0.24 7.86
C PRO A 63 14.73 0.05 6.43
N TRP A 64 15.32 -0.61 5.45
CA TRP A 64 15.10 -0.44 4.02
C TRP A 64 14.01 -1.38 3.46
N HIS A 65 13.38 -2.21 4.29
CA HIS A 65 12.43 -3.23 3.84
C HIS A 65 11.07 -2.62 3.48
N SER A 66 10.88 -2.25 2.20
CA SER A 66 9.68 -1.56 1.71
C SER A 66 8.36 -2.24 2.07
N ASP A 67 8.29 -3.58 1.97
CA ASP A 67 7.05 -4.31 2.28
C ASP A 67 6.70 -4.27 3.77
N ALA A 68 7.71 -4.25 4.65
CA ALA A 68 7.49 -4.13 6.09
C ALA A 68 6.96 -2.73 6.43
N ALA A 69 7.53 -1.69 5.82
CA ALA A 69 7.09 -0.32 6.01
C ALA A 69 5.64 -0.12 5.52
N ALA A 70 5.32 -0.57 4.30
CA ALA A 70 3.97 -0.46 3.75
C ALA A 70 2.94 -1.29 4.51
N SER A 71 3.31 -2.49 4.97
CA SER A 71 2.44 -3.34 5.78
C SER A 71 2.18 -2.72 7.15
N TYR A 72 3.19 -2.12 7.76
CA TYR A 72 3.00 -1.39 9.02
C TYR A 72 2.13 -0.15 8.83
N ALA A 73 2.30 0.58 7.73
CA ALA A 73 1.42 1.68 7.36
C ALA A 73 -0.05 1.22 7.27
N SER A 74 -0.29 0.06 6.64
CA SER A 74 -1.63 -0.53 6.52
C SER A 74 -2.22 -0.92 7.88
N TYR A 75 -1.39 -1.51 8.75
CA TYR A 75 -1.76 -1.84 10.14
C TYR A 75 -2.17 -0.59 10.92
N LEU A 76 -1.33 0.44 10.93
CA LEU A 76 -1.61 1.69 11.65
C LEU A 76 -2.81 2.43 11.07
N ARG A 77 -3.00 2.39 9.75
CA ARG A 77 -4.18 2.94 9.09
C ARG A 77 -5.45 2.26 9.58
N ALA A 78 -5.44 0.92 9.67
CA ALA A 78 -6.59 0.16 10.15
C ALA A 78 -6.95 0.51 11.61
N TYR A 79 -5.94 0.69 12.47
CA TYR A 79 -6.17 1.17 13.83
C TYR A 79 -6.67 2.62 13.86
N ALA A 80 -6.02 3.53 13.13
CA ALA A 80 -6.30 4.96 13.16
C ALA A 80 -7.72 5.34 12.71
N VAL A 81 -8.35 4.56 11.82
CA VAL A 81 -9.74 4.79 11.42
C VAL A 81 -10.76 4.43 12.51
N THR A 82 -10.37 3.66 13.53
CA THR A 82 -11.21 3.33 14.69
C THR A 82 -11.21 4.43 15.75
N LEU A 83 -10.21 5.32 15.70
CA LEU A 83 -10.06 6.41 16.66
C LEU A 83 -11.04 7.56 16.36
N PRO A 84 -11.47 8.30 17.40
CA PRO A 84 -12.20 9.54 17.20
C PRO A 84 -11.34 10.56 16.43
N LEU A 85 -12.00 11.53 15.80
CA LEU A 85 -11.31 12.68 15.20
C LEU A 85 -10.53 13.44 16.29
N GLY A 86 -9.25 13.72 16.03
CA GLY A 86 -8.39 14.42 16.97
C GLY A 86 -6.90 14.26 16.64
N ALA A 87 -6.05 14.90 17.46
CA ALA A 87 -4.62 14.97 17.25
C ALA A 87 -3.92 13.61 17.22
N GLU A 88 -4.38 12.64 18.03
CA GLU A 88 -3.83 11.28 18.04
C GLU A 88 -4.04 10.57 16.70
N ARG A 89 -5.27 10.62 16.18
CA ARG A 89 -5.61 10.06 14.87
C ARG A 89 -4.81 10.71 13.75
N GLU A 90 -4.67 12.03 13.79
CA GLU A 90 -3.87 12.79 12.81
C GLU A 90 -2.39 12.38 12.87
N ALA A 91 -1.79 12.31 14.06
CA ALA A 91 -0.40 11.88 14.25
C ALA A 91 -0.16 10.46 13.73
N LEU A 92 -1.12 9.55 13.90
CA LEU A 92 -1.03 8.21 13.33
C LEU A 92 -1.09 8.23 11.81
N PHE A 93 -1.94 9.04 11.19
CA PHE A 93 -1.95 9.13 9.73
C PHE A 93 -0.69 9.80 9.16
N GLU A 94 -0.11 10.77 9.86
CA GLU A 94 1.21 11.31 9.50
C GLU A 94 2.27 10.21 9.50
N ARG A 95 2.23 9.33 10.51
CA ARG A 95 3.09 8.17 10.58
C ARG A 95 2.83 7.15 9.45
N VAL A 96 1.57 6.90 9.12
CA VAL A 96 1.18 6.05 7.98
C VAL A 96 1.77 6.60 6.68
N LEU A 97 1.62 7.91 6.44
CA LEU A 97 2.16 8.58 5.25
C LEU A 97 3.68 8.44 5.18
N ALA A 98 4.39 8.73 6.27
CA ALA A 98 5.85 8.60 6.35
C ALA A 98 6.33 7.15 6.09
N LEU A 99 5.59 6.15 6.56
CA LEU A 99 5.92 4.75 6.29
C LEU A 99 5.73 4.37 4.81
N TYR A 100 4.68 4.88 4.15
CA TYR A 100 4.52 4.69 2.71
C TYR A 100 5.64 5.41 1.92
N GLU A 101 6.01 6.62 2.31
CA GLU A 101 7.13 7.37 1.69
C GLU A 101 8.44 6.60 1.80
N ARG A 102 8.74 6.07 2.99
CA ARG A 102 9.88 5.17 3.20
C ARG A 102 9.81 3.90 2.35
N ALA A 103 8.63 3.30 2.18
CA ALA A 103 8.47 2.15 1.29
C ALA A 103 8.79 2.52 -0.17
N MET A 104 8.40 3.72 -0.60
CA MET A 104 8.69 4.26 -1.94
C MET A 104 10.18 4.53 -2.16
N GLU A 105 10.98 4.85 -1.13
CA GLU A 105 12.44 4.99 -1.29
C GLU A 105 13.07 3.71 -1.86
N GLY A 106 12.64 2.54 -1.38
CA GLY A 106 13.15 1.24 -1.87
C GLY A 106 12.48 0.74 -3.16
N ARG A 107 11.22 1.13 -3.41
CA ARG A 107 10.46 0.73 -4.61
C ARG A 107 9.60 1.88 -5.17
N PRO A 108 10.21 2.89 -5.80
CA PRO A 108 9.53 4.14 -6.18
C PRO A 108 8.55 4.00 -7.36
N LEU A 109 8.55 2.84 -8.01
CA LEU A 109 7.65 2.53 -9.13
C LEU A 109 6.51 1.59 -8.70
N TRP A 110 6.41 1.22 -7.42
CA TRP A 110 5.36 0.34 -6.94
C TRP A 110 4.07 1.12 -6.67
N PRO A 111 3.03 0.98 -7.49
CA PRO A 111 1.88 1.89 -7.48
C PRO A 111 1.04 1.77 -6.21
N TYR A 112 0.99 0.59 -5.57
CA TYR A 112 0.25 0.36 -4.33
C TYR A 112 0.73 1.21 -3.16
N TYR A 113 2.03 1.55 -3.09
CA TYR A 113 2.54 2.43 -2.02
C TYR A 113 2.08 3.87 -2.22
N HIS A 114 2.05 4.34 -3.48
CA HIS A 114 1.47 5.63 -3.81
C HIS A 114 -0.04 5.66 -3.54
N LEU A 115 -0.76 4.57 -3.81
CA LEU A 115 -2.19 4.48 -3.50
C LEU A 115 -2.47 4.51 -1.99
N GLY A 116 -1.66 3.80 -1.20
CA GLY A 116 -1.75 3.86 0.27
C GLY A 116 -1.45 5.25 0.83
N ALA A 117 -0.45 5.94 0.27
CA ALA A 117 -0.18 7.33 0.60
C ALA A 117 -1.35 8.26 0.20
N PHE A 118 -2.02 8.02 -0.93
CA PHE A 118 -3.20 8.78 -1.33
C PHE A 118 -4.34 8.65 -0.30
N ASP A 119 -4.62 7.44 0.18
CA ASP A 119 -5.61 7.23 1.26
C ASP A 119 -5.24 8.03 2.52
N ALA A 120 -3.98 7.98 2.95
CA ALA A 120 -3.51 8.75 4.10
C ALA A 120 -3.61 10.27 3.89
N GLU A 121 -3.22 10.78 2.72
CA GLU A 121 -3.33 12.21 2.36
C GLU A 121 -4.79 12.68 2.33
N TYR A 122 -5.71 11.84 1.85
CA TYR A 122 -7.14 12.13 1.91
C TYR A 122 -7.63 12.23 3.36
N LEU A 123 -7.28 11.25 4.20
CA LEU A 123 -7.68 11.19 5.62
C LEU A 123 -7.07 12.31 6.47
N LEU A 124 -5.87 12.80 6.10
CA LEU A 124 -5.24 14.00 6.65
C LEU A 124 -5.82 15.31 6.09
N ASN A 125 -6.83 15.23 5.23
CA ASN A 125 -7.43 16.36 4.54
C ASN A 125 -6.39 17.27 3.83
N ARG A 126 -5.37 16.67 3.19
CA ARG A 126 -4.33 17.41 2.48
C ARG A 126 -4.90 18.30 1.37
N SER A 127 -4.10 19.28 0.95
CA SER A 127 -4.50 20.26 -0.07
C SER A 127 -4.90 19.58 -1.40
N ALA A 128 -5.68 20.29 -2.22
CA ALA A 128 -6.04 19.80 -3.55
C ALA A 128 -4.80 19.51 -4.40
N GLU A 129 -3.76 20.35 -4.33
CA GLU A 129 -2.50 20.14 -5.03
C GLU A 129 -1.83 18.80 -4.67
N SER A 130 -1.75 18.46 -3.38
CA SER A 130 -1.18 17.19 -2.91
C SER A 130 -1.95 15.99 -3.48
N ILE A 131 -3.28 16.04 -3.37
CA ILE A 131 -4.17 14.99 -3.86
C ILE A 131 -4.05 14.82 -5.38
N GLN A 132 -4.00 15.93 -6.11
CA GLN A 132 -3.86 15.93 -7.56
C GLN A 132 -2.51 15.35 -8.00
N ALA A 133 -1.41 15.77 -7.37
CA ALA A 133 -0.08 15.25 -7.68
C ALA A 133 0.02 13.75 -7.41
N ARG A 134 -0.58 13.27 -6.30
CA ARG A 134 -0.61 11.85 -5.96
C ARG A 134 -1.46 11.05 -6.95
N PHE A 135 -2.63 11.55 -7.33
CA PHE A 135 -3.47 10.95 -8.36
C PHE A 135 -2.71 10.81 -9.69
N ASP A 136 -2.06 11.87 -10.15
CA ASP A 136 -1.26 11.87 -11.38
C ASP A 136 -0.13 10.82 -11.29
N ARG A 137 0.54 10.75 -10.14
CA ARG A 137 1.58 9.74 -9.91
C ARG A 137 1.04 8.32 -10.00
N VAL A 138 -0.05 8.00 -9.31
CA VAL A 138 -0.65 6.65 -9.31
C VAL A 138 -1.08 6.26 -10.72
N THR A 139 -1.80 7.13 -11.42
CA THR A 139 -2.29 6.86 -12.78
C THR A 139 -1.17 6.75 -13.82
N SER A 140 -0.05 7.46 -13.63
CA SER A 140 1.14 7.34 -14.49
C SER A 140 1.86 5.99 -14.33
N LEU A 141 1.90 5.44 -13.12
CA LEU A 141 2.58 4.17 -12.83
C LEU A 141 1.73 2.96 -13.24
N ALA A 142 0.41 3.05 -13.10
CA ALA A 142 -0.51 1.93 -13.25
C ALA A 142 -1.76 2.28 -14.06
N PRO A 143 -1.63 2.73 -15.33
CA PRO A 143 -2.77 3.25 -16.10
C PRO A 143 -3.87 2.23 -16.38
N ASN A 144 -3.58 0.92 -16.30
CA ASN A 144 -4.53 -0.16 -16.58
C ASN A 144 -4.46 -1.32 -15.58
N GLU A 145 -4.01 -1.07 -14.34
CA GLU A 145 -3.89 -2.14 -13.36
C GLU A 145 -5.23 -2.46 -12.68
N ARG A 146 -5.79 -3.62 -13.05
CA ARG A 146 -7.11 -4.06 -12.58
C ARG A 146 -7.22 -4.15 -11.05
N GLY A 147 -6.15 -4.51 -10.34
CA GLY A 147 -6.12 -4.62 -8.88
C GLY A 147 -6.20 -3.27 -8.16
N LEU A 148 -5.76 -2.20 -8.80
CA LEU A 148 -5.67 -0.86 -8.24
C LEU A 148 -6.93 -0.02 -8.52
N ASP A 149 -7.61 -0.31 -9.63
CA ASP A 149 -8.74 0.46 -10.14
C ASP A 149 -9.85 0.70 -9.12
N ARG A 150 -10.23 -0.32 -8.32
CA ARG A 150 -11.33 -0.18 -7.37
C ARG A 150 -11.02 0.88 -6.31
N ASN A 151 -9.90 0.73 -5.62
CA ASN A 151 -9.53 1.61 -4.52
C ASN A 151 -9.19 3.02 -5.04
N LEU A 152 -8.57 3.11 -6.22
CA LEU A 152 -8.31 4.40 -6.85
C LEU A 152 -9.61 5.12 -7.21
N LEU A 153 -10.59 4.43 -7.81
CA LEU A 153 -11.90 5.00 -8.12
C LEU A 153 -12.62 5.48 -6.86
N GLU A 154 -12.62 4.67 -5.81
CA GLU A 154 -13.21 5.00 -4.52
C GLU A 154 -12.58 6.26 -3.91
N LEU A 155 -11.26 6.31 -3.77
CA LEU A 155 -10.54 7.48 -3.26
C LEU A 155 -10.76 8.73 -4.12
N SER A 156 -10.88 8.55 -5.44
CA SER A 156 -11.15 9.64 -6.37
C SER A 156 -12.55 10.23 -6.19
N LEU A 157 -13.55 9.38 -5.90
CA LEU A 157 -14.91 9.82 -5.59
C LEU A 157 -14.95 10.56 -4.25
N TYR A 158 -14.29 10.03 -3.22
CA TYR A 158 -14.17 10.73 -1.93
C TYR A 158 -13.45 12.08 -2.06
N SER A 159 -12.45 12.14 -2.93
CA SER A 159 -11.65 13.34 -3.17
C SER A 159 -12.20 14.23 -4.29
N TRP A 160 -13.43 14.01 -4.77
CA TRP A 160 -13.94 14.60 -6.02
C TRP A 160 -13.75 16.12 -6.13
N ASN A 161 -14.00 16.86 -5.05
CA ASN A 161 -13.87 18.33 -5.01
C ASN A 161 -12.42 18.82 -5.08
N LYS A 162 -11.45 17.95 -4.83
CA LYS A 162 -10.02 18.23 -4.91
C LYS A 162 -9.43 17.87 -6.27
N LEU A 163 -10.16 17.14 -7.11
CA LEU A 163 -9.68 16.73 -8.44
C LEU A 163 -9.84 17.85 -9.48
N ARG A 164 -8.87 17.92 -10.40
CA ARG A 164 -8.98 18.76 -11.60
C ARG A 164 -9.95 18.18 -12.62
N SER A 165 -10.34 18.99 -13.61
CA SER A 165 -11.28 18.58 -14.67
C SER A 165 -10.80 17.38 -15.49
N ASP A 166 -9.51 17.31 -15.82
CA ASP A 166 -8.89 16.19 -16.55
C ASP A 166 -8.92 14.88 -15.73
N GLN A 167 -8.65 14.98 -14.43
CA GLN A 167 -8.69 13.84 -13.51
C GLN A 167 -10.13 13.35 -13.28
N LYS A 168 -11.10 14.25 -13.13
CA LYS A 168 -12.53 13.91 -13.08
C LYS A 168 -12.96 13.19 -14.35
N GLN A 169 -12.54 13.67 -15.52
CA GLN A 169 -12.81 13.00 -16.79
C GLN A 169 -12.19 11.60 -16.84
N TRP A 170 -10.96 11.43 -16.36
CA TRP A 170 -10.31 10.12 -16.24
C TRP A 170 -11.17 9.16 -15.40
N VAL A 171 -11.63 9.59 -14.22
CA VAL A 171 -12.47 8.79 -13.31
C VAL A 171 -13.78 8.39 -13.99
N VAL A 172 -14.46 9.33 -14.66
CA VAL A 172 -15.69 9.06 -15.41
C VAL A 172 -15.47 8.03 -16.49
N LEU A 173 -14.42 8.17 -17.31
CA LEU A 173 -14.09 7.22 -18.37
C LEU A 173 -13.79 5.83 -17.80
N ARG A 174 -13.11 5.77 -16.66
CA ARG A 174 -12.80 4.49 -15.99
C ARG A 174 -14.08 3.84 -15.45
N LEU A 175 -14.95 4.59 -14.77
CA LEU A 175 -16.26 4.11 -14.29
C LEU A 175 -17.15 3.56 -15.41
N GLN A 176 -17.13 4.18 -16.60
CA GLN A 176 -17.88 3.69 -17.76
C GLN A 176 -17.41 2.32 -18.25
N LYS A 177 -16.10 2.06 -18.17
CA LYS A 177 -15.47 0.79 -18.57
C LYS A 177 -15.58 -0.28 -17.49
N THR A 178 -15.73 0.11 -16.23
CA THR A 178 -15.90 -0.80 -15.11
C THR A 178 -17.26 -1.52 -15.18
N GLN A 179 -17.26 -2.83 -14.92
CA GLN A 179 -18.45 -3.68 -14.96
C GLN A 179 -18.63 -4.47 -13.66
N GLY A 180 -19.79 -5.12 -13.52
CA GLY A 180 -20.05 -6.06 -12.43
C GLY A 180 -20.20 -5.41 -11.05
N THR A 181 -19.55 -6.01 -10.05
CA THR A 181 -19.60 -5.57 -8.64
C THR A 181 -19.00 -4.19 -8.45
N ILE A 182 -17.81 -3.93 -8.99
CA ILE A 182 -17.11 -2.65 -8.79
C ILE A 182 -17.97 -1.46 -9.25
N ARG A 183 -18.67 -1.58 -10.40
CA ARG A 183 -19.56 -0.50 -10.85
C ARG A 183 -20.74 -0.27 -9.91
N ARG A 184 -21.28 -1.32 -9.28
CA ARG A 184 -22.35 -1.17 -8.29
C ARG A 184 -21.82 -0.47 -7.04
N ASP A 185 -20.70 -0.95 -6.50
CA ASP A 185 -20.05 -0.36 -5.32
C ASP A 185 -19.76 1.14 -5.53
N MET A 186 -19.25 1.53 -6.71
CA MET A 186 -18.99 2.95 -7.01
C MET A 186 -20.28 3.78 -7.13
N LEU A 187 -21.38 3.20 -7.63
CA LEU A 187 -22.66 3.89 -7.69
C LEU A 187 -23.29 4.04 -6.29
N ASP A 188 -23.08 3.06 -5.40
CA ASP A 188 -23.51 3.14 -4.01
C ASP A 188 -22.74 4.27 -3.28
N ILE A 189 -21.41 4.34 -3.47
CA ILE A 189 -20.59 5.46 -2.97
C ILE A 189 -21.09 6.81 -3.52
N ILE A 190 -21.36 6.92 -4.82
CA ILE A 190 -21.90 8.17 -5.41
C ILE A 190 -23.24 8.55 -4.76
N LYS A 191 -24.11 7.57 -4.50
CA LYS A 191 -25.41 7.79 -3.86
C LYS A 191 -25.24 8.33 -2.43
N GLU A 192 -24.25 7.86 -1.69
CA GLU A 192 -23.93 8.37 -0.36
C GLU A 192 -23.32 9.78 -0.43
N LEU A 193 -22.35 9.98 -1.33
CA LEU A 193 -21.62 11.24 -1.44
C LEU A 193 -22.46 12.40 -1.99
N LYS A 194 -23.52 12.13 -2.77
CA LYS A 194 -24.40 13.21 -3.28
C LYS A 194 -25.02 14.06 -2.17
N ALA A 195 -25.21 13.50 -0.97
CA ALA A 195 -25.72 14.23 0.19
C ALA A 195 -24.73 15.30 0.70
N TYR A 196 -23.43 15.10 0.47
CA TYR A 196 -22.35 15.99 0.91
C TYR A 196 -21.75 16.81 -0.22
N ASN A 197 -22.00 16.41 -1.48
CA ASN A 197 -21.49 17.06 -2.66
C ASN A 197 -22.52 17.06 -3.80
N LEU A 198 -23.32 18.13 -3.86
CA LEU A 198 -24.37 18.29 -4.88
C LEU A 198 -23.81 18.34 -6.31
N ASN A 199 -22.58 18.85 -6.49
CA ASN A 199 -21.97 18.98 -7.80
C ASN A 199 -21.56 17.63 -8.41
N LEU A 200 -21.37 16.59 -7.58
CA LEU A 200 -20.94 15.26 -8.02
C LEU A 200 -21.84 14.69 -9.12
N CYS A 201 -23.16 14.79 -8.95
CA CYS A 201 -24.13 14.28 -9.92
C CYS A 201 -24.20 15.15 -11.19
N THR A 202 -23.96 16.46 -11.07
CA THR A 202 -24.04 17.40 -12.20
C THR A 202 -22.81 17.38 -13.09
N GLU A 203 -21.65 17.03 -12.54
CA GLU A 203 -20.37 16.98 -13.25
C GLU A 203 -20.13 15.62 -13.94
N MET A 204 -21.02 14.64 -13.75
CA MET A 204 -20.93 13.31 -14.35
C MET A 204 -21.98 13.08 -15.43
N PRO A 205 -21.71 12.23 -16.44
CA PRO A 205 -22.70 11.89 -17.46
C PRO A 205 -23.96 11.26 -16.85
N TRP A 206 -25.12 11.86 -17.08
CA TRP A 206 -26.39 11.40 -16.49
C TRP A 206 -26.66 9.90 -16.71
N LYS A 207 -26.39 9.38 -17.92
CA LYS A 207 -26.56 7.95 -18.23
C LYS A 207 -25.75 7.02 -17.31
N LEU A 208 -24.61 7.48 -16.80
CA LEU A 208 -23.75 6.72 -15.89
C LEU A 208 -24.34 6.70 -14.48
N VAL A 209 -24.70 7.88 -13.96
CA VAL A 209 -25.04 8.09 -12.55
C VAL A 209 -26.53 8.09 -12.23
N ARG A 210 -27.40 8.01 -13.24
CA ARG A 210 -28.87 8.07 -13.08
C ARG A 210 -29.39 7.20 -11.93
N ARG A 211 -28.91 5.97 -11.78
CA ARG A 211 -29.36 5.06 -10.71
C ARG A 211 -28.97 5.52 -9.30
N ALA A 212 -27.86 6.24 -9.15
CA ALA A 212 -27.38 6.74 -7.87
C ALA A 212 -27.94 8.15 -7.55
N CYS A 213 -28.10 8.97 -8.58
CA CYS A 213 -28.46 10.38 -8.49
C CYS A 213 -29.95 10.67 -8.72
N GLN A 214 -30.76 9.68 -9.13
CA GLN A 214 -32.21 9.81 -9.06
C GLN A 214 -32.66 9.93 -7.60
N GLU A 215 -33.65 10.79 -7.38
CA GLU A 215 -34.32 11.00 -6.09
C GLU A 215 -35.06 9.73 -5.64
#